data_AF-A0A453K0J6-F1
#
_entry.id   AF-A0A453K0J6-F1
#
_cell.length_a   1.000
_cell.length_b   1.000
_cell.length_c   1.000
_cell.angle_alpha   90.00
_cell.angle_beta   90.00
_cell.angle_gamma   90.00
#
_symmetry.space_group_name_H-M   'P 1'
#
loop_
_entity.id
_entity.type
_entity.pdbx_description
1 polymer ?
#
loop_
_entity_poly.entity_id
_entity_poly.type
_entity_poly.pdbx_seq_one_letter_code
_entity_poly.pdbx_strand_id
1 'polypeptide(L)'
;RTVLSLPPIINGAHSAITLKTRNVFIECTATDLTKANIVLNTMVAMFSEYCENKFGVEPVEVVSYDGSTAIYPDLSCYKMEVALSDIIGPIGISLDETQVISLLNKMQLQAKLCSSNGEPCISVSVPPTRSDVLHARDLAEDVAIAYGYNNVPKSKPKSMTIGGRQPLNRFSDKIRAD
;
A
#
# COMPACT_ATOMS: atom_id res chain seq x y z
N ARG A 1 7.15 37.53 13.44
CA ARG A 1 6.86 36.07 13.50
C ARG A 1 5.50 35.88 12.86
N THR A 2 5.39 35.12 11.78
CA THR A 2 4.12 34.90 11.06
C THR A 2 3.57 33.53 11.45
N VAL A 3 2.30 33.46 11.84
CA VAL A 3 1.64 32.18 12.16
C VAL A 3 1.16 31.56 10.85
N LEU A 4 1.62 30.34 10.54
CA LEU A 4 1.25 29.62 9.32
C LEU A 4 -0.06 28.87 9.47
N SER A 5 -0.25 28.19 10.60
CA SER A 5 -1.43 27.40 10.91
C SER A 5 -1.54 27.20 12.43
N LEU A 6 -2.72 26.79 12.89
CA LEU A 6 -2.96 26.24 14.21
C LEU A 6 -3.46 24.79 14.04
N PRO A 7 -2.56 23.81 13.82
CA PRO A 7 -2.98 22.41 13.74
C PRO A 7 -3.70 21.98 15.04
N PRO A 8 -4.83 21.25 14.98
CA PRO A 8 -5.54 20.72 13.81
C PRO A 8 -6.71 21.60 13.31
N ILE A 9 -6.82 22.84 13.78
CA ILE A 9 -8.06 23.65 13.69
C ILE A 9 -8.17 24.44 12.39
N ILE A 10 -7.19 25.30 12.09
CA ILE A 10 -7.29 26.23 10.95
C ILE A 10 -5.92 26.65 10.41
N ASN A 11 -5.85 26.89 9.10
CA ASN A 11 -4.69 27.48 8.45
C ASN A 11 -4.78 29.01 8.41
N GLY A 12 -3.64 29.69 8.40
CA GLY A 12 -3.59 31.15 8.34
C GLY A 12 -4.06 31.68 6.98
N ALA A 13 -4.83 32.77 6.98
CA ALA A 13 -5.26 33.43 5.74
C ALA A 13 -4.07 33.96 4.91
N HIS A 14 -2.96 34.29 5.55
CA HIS A 14 -1.74 34.78 4.90
C HIS A 14 -1.06 33.71 4.01
N SER A 15 -1.13 32.43 4.39
CA SER A 15 -0.55 31.30 3.66
C SER A 15 -1.58 30.55 2.82
N ALA A 16 -2.77 31.14 2.60
CA ALA A 16 -3.84 30.51 1.84
C ALA A 16 -3.41 30.25 0.38
N ILE A 17 -3.63 29.01 -0.08
CA ILE A 17 -3.35 28.60 -1.46
C ILE A 17 -4.42 29.18 -2.38
N THR A 18 -4.02 29.74 -3.51
CA THR A 18 -4.90 30.29 -4.54
C THR A 18 -4.48 29.78 -5.93
N LEU A 19 -5.30 30.02 -6.97
CA LEU A 19 -4.93 29.70 -8.35
C LEU A 19 -3.67 30.44 -8.86
N LYS A 20 -3.21 31.47 -8.14
CA LYS A 20 -1.99 32.22 -8.46
C LYS A 20 -0.75 31.66 -7.77
N THR A 21 -0.90 30.73 -6.82
CA THR A 21 0.21 30.11 -6.09
C THR A 21 1.15 29.41 -7.08
N ARG A 22 2.46 29.47 -6.82
CA ARG A 22 3.51 28.88 -7.65
C ARG A 22 4.26 27.78 -6.92
N ASN A 23 4.72 28.09 -5.72
CA ASN A 23 5.40 27.15 -4.84
C ASN A 23 4.49 26.82 -3.66
N VAL A 24 4.44 25.56 -3.28
CA VAL A 24 3.61 25.07 -2.16
C VAL A 24 4.54 24.43 -1.13
N PHE A 25 4.51 24.97 0.08
CA PHE A 25 5.10 24.34 1.25
C PHE A 25 4.04 23.49 1.93
N ILE A 26 4.37 22.24 2.25
CA ILE A 26 3.44 21.28 2.86
C ILE A 26 4.00 20.85 4.20
N GLU A 27 3.32 21.24 5.29
CA GLU A 27 3.56 20.66 6.61
C GLU A 27 2.53 19.57 6.97
N CYS A 28 2.99 18.54 7.68
CA CYS A 28 2.11 17.53 8.27
C CYS A 28 2.44 17.39 9.76
N THR A 29 1.47 17.66 10.63
CA THR A 29 1.59 17.47 12.08
C THR A 29 0.66 16.35 12.51
N ALA A 30 1.19 15.32 13.17
CA ALA A 30 0.40 14.22 13.70
C ALA A 30 1.03 13.64 14.97
N THR A 31 0.25 12.86 15.72
CA THR A 31 0.75 12.07 16.86
C THR A 31 1.46 10.79 16.43
N ASP A 32 1.27 10.36 15.18
CA ASP A 32 1.87 9.17 14.57
C ASP A 32 2.74 9.59 13.39
N LEU A 33 4.06 9.42 13.54
CA LEU A 33 5.05 9.82 12.54
C LEU A 33 4.93 9.02 11.24
N THR A 34 4.64 7.72 11.32
CA THR A 34 4.51 6.86 10.14
C THR A 34 3.33 7.30 9.29
N LYS A 35 2.19 7.59 9.92
CA LYS A 35 1.01 8.11 9.21
C LYS A 35 1.26 9.49 8.62
N ALA A 36 1.94 10.38 9.34
CA ALA A 36 2.32 11.69 8.80
C ALA A 36 3.19 11.56 7.54
N ASN A 37 4.20 10.67 7.58
CA ASN A 37 5.06 10.40 6.44
C ASN A 37 4.28 9.84 5.24
N ILE A 38 3.37 8.89 5.47
CA ILE A 38 2.52 8.34 4.40
C ILE A 38 1.67 9.45 3.77
N VAL A 39 1.04 10.32 4.57
CA VAL A 39 0.23 11.43 4.05
C VAL A 39 1.07 12.42 3.26
N LEU A 40 2.24 12.80 3.78
CA LEU A 40 3.16 13.72 3.10
C LEU A 40 3.63 13.13 1.77
N ASN A 41 4.13 11.89 1.77
CA ASN A 41 4.58 11.17 0.59
C ASN A 41 3.46 11.05 -0.45
N THR A 42 2.25 10.73 -0.01
CA THR A 42 1.07 10.60 -0.89
C THR A 42 0.72 11.94 -1.54
N MET A 43 0.60 13.02 -0.76
CA MET A 43 0.31 14.35 -1.29
C MET A 43 1.35 14.80 -2.30
N VAL A 44 2.62 14.71 -1.93
CA VAL A 44 3.72 15.14 -2.78
C VAL A 44 3.79 14.29 -4.05
N ALA A 45 3.72 12.96 -3.96
CA ALA A 45 3.79 12.09 -5.13
C ALA A 45 2.64 12.37 -6.12
N MET A 46 1.41 12.56 -5.62
CA MET A 46 0.24 12.83 -6.48
C MET A 46 0.33 14.18 -7.21
N PHE A 47 0.80 15.24 -6.55
CA PHE A 47 0.80 16.58 -7.14
C PHE A 47 2.09 16.95 -7.87
N SER A 48 3.19 16.23 -7.62
CA SER A 48 4.50 16.48 -8.26
C SER A 48 4.48 16.36 -9.79
N GLU A 49 3.51 15.65 -10.37
CA GLU A 49 3.32 15.59 -11.83
C GLU A 49 3.01 16.97 -12.44
N TYR A 50 2.38 17.87 -11.67
CA TYR A 50 1.96 19.20 -12.12
C TYR A 50 3.02 20.29 -11.90
N CYS A 51 4.15 19.94 -11.31
CA CYS A 51 5.28 20.86 -11.15
C CYS A 51 5.97 21.10 -12.50
N GLU A 52 6.66 22.24 -12.63
CA GLU A 52 7.50 22.54 -13.81
C GLU A 52 8.58 21.46 -14.00
N ASN A 53 9.25 21.08 -12.91
CA ASN A 53 10.07 19.87 -12.86
C ASN A 53 9.18 18.68 -12.44
N LYS A 54 8.68 17.94 -13.42
CA LYS A 54 7.76 16.82 -13.20
C LYS A 54 8.37 15.75 -12.30
N PHE A 55 7.59 15.29 -11.32
CA PHE A 55 8.01 14.33 -10.30
C PHE A 55 9.22 14.79 -9.48
N GLY A 56 9.53 16.09 -9.52
CA GLY A 56 10.53 16.74 -8.69
C GLY A 56 9.91 17.25 -7.39
N VAL A 57 10.62 17.04 -6.29
CA VAL A 57 10.22 17.48 -4.95
C VAL A 57 11.42 18.13 -4.29
N GLU A 58 11.23 19.33 -3.75
CA GLU A 58 12.27 20.00 -2.97
C GLU A 58 12.29 19.43 -1.54
N PRO A 59 13.42 18.86 -1.09
CA PRO A 59 13.52 18.29 0.25
C PRO A 59 13.63 19.39 1.31
N VAL A 60 13.03 19.15 2.48
CA VAL A 60 13.03 20.06 3.63
C VAL A 60 13.67 19.36 4.83
N GLU A 61 14.62 20.03 5.48
CA GLU A 61 15.17 19.60 6.76
C GLU A 61 14.22 19.97 7.91
N VAL A 62 13.83 18.97 8.70
CA VAL A 62 13.02 19.12 9.90
C VAL A 62 13.90 18.88 11.12
N VAL A 63 13.88 19.85 12.04
CA VAL A 63 14.60 19.79 13.32
C VAL A 63 13.62 19.41 14.43
N SER A 64 13.88 18.27 15.08
CA SER A 64 13.09 17.74 16.19
C SER A 64 13.39 18.46 17.51
N TYR A 65 12.55 18.24 18.53
CA TYR A 65 12.68 18.87 19.84
C TYR A 65 13.98 18.49 20.59
N ASP A 66 14.55 17.34 20.27
CA ASP A 66 15.80 16.82 20.84
C ASP A 66 17.05 17.30 20.07
N GLY A 67 16.87 18.10 19.02
CA GLY A 67 17.94 18.60 18.16
C GLY A 67 18.34 17.63 17.04
N SER A 68 17.72 16.45 16.93
CA SER A 68 17.90 15.58 15.77
C SER A 68 17.33 16.23 14.51
N THR A 69 17.96 15.99 13.36
CA THR A 69 17.47 16.49 12.06
C THR A 69 17.19 15.33 11.12
N ALA A 70 16.17 15.50 10.29
CA ALA A 70 15.78 14.54 9.25
C ALA A 70 15.30 15.29 8.01
N ILE A 71 15.55 14.70 6.84
CA ILE A 71 15.17 15.27 5.54
C ILE A 71 13.87 14.61 5.08
N TYR A 72 12.89 15.43 4.70
CA TYR A 72 11.58 14.98 4.21
C TYR A 72 11.24 15.59 2.84
N PRO A 73 10.38 14.94 2.04
CA PRO A 73 9.84 13.59 2.25
C PRO A 73 10.87 12.49 1.98
N ASP A 74 10.80 11.39 2.74
CA ASP A 74 11.52 10.15 2.41
C ASP A 74 10.70 9.35 1.40
N LEU A 75 11.12 9.42 0.13
CA LEU A 75 10.49 8.70 -0.99
C LEU A 75 11.22 7.39 -1.33
N SER A 76 11.98 6.83 -0.40
CA SER A 76 12.65 5.54 -0.59
C SER A 76 11.65 4.41 -0.86
N CYS A 77 11.99 3.53 -1.80
CA CYS A 77 11.19 2.34 -2.08
C CYS A 77 11.53 1.22 -1.09
N TYR A 78 10.51 0.58 -0.55
CA TYR A 78 10.66 -0.62 0.26
C TYR A 78 10.90 -1.82 -0.65
N LYS A 79 11.91 -2.64 -0.34
CA LYS A 79 12.24 -3.84 -1.12
C LYS A 79 11.87 -5.10 -0.34
N MET A 80 11.20 -6.02 -1.01
CA MET A 80 10.92 -7.35 -0.50
C MET A 80 11.34 -8.42 -1.52
N GLU A 81 11.87 -9.53 -1.03
CA GLU A 81 12.19 -10.70 -1.84
C GLU A 81 11.23 -11.83 -1.47
N VAL A 82 10.55 -12.39 -2.45
CA VAL A 82 9.49 -13.37 -2.24
C VAL A 82 9.64 -14.52 -3.22
N ALA A 83 9.45 -15.75 -2.75
CA ALA A 83 9.44 -16.93 -3.60
C ALA A 83 8.15 -16.98 -4.44
N LEU A 84 8.23 -17.54 -5.64
CA LEU A 84 7.07 -17.67 -6.54
C LEU A 84 5.91 -18.42 -5.88
N SER A 85 6.21 -19.46 -5.09
CA SER A 85 5.24 -20.28 -4.38
C SER A 85 4.41 -19.51 -3.36
N ASP A 86 4.97 -18.48 -2.73
CA ASP A 86 4.26 -17.68 -1.72
C ASP A 86 3.22 -16.76 -2.34
N ILE A 87 3.45 -16.35 -3.58
CA ILE A 87 2.54 -15.52 -4.38
C ILE A 87 1.46 -16.41 -5.01
N ILE A 88 1.86 -17.45 -5.74
CA ILE A 88 0.93 -18.26 -6.53
C ILE A 88 0.14 -19.26 -5.67
N GLY A 89 0.77 -19.84 -4.66
CA GLY A 89 0.19 -20.87 -3.78
C GLY A 89 -1.20 -20.50 -3.21
N PRO A 90 -1.38 -19.33 -2.58
CA PRO A 90 -2.70 -18.93 -2.08
C PRO A 90 -3.74 -18.64 -3.17
N ILE A 91 -3.33 -18.27 -4.38
CA ILE A 91 -4.24 -17.98 -5.50
C ILE A 91 -4.73 -19.29 -6.15
N GLY A 92 -3.88 -20.32 -6.18
CA GLY A 92 -4.22 -21.62 -6.77
C GLY A 92 -4.15 -21.66 -8.30
N ILE A 93 -3.26 -20.85 -8.90
CA ILE A 93 -2.99 -20.83 -10.34
C ILE A 93 -1.61 -21.43 -10.65
N SER A 94 -1.24 -21.52 -11.92
CA SER A 94 0.11 -21.90 -12.35
C SER A 94 0.56 -20.87 -13.38
N LEU A 95 1.50 -20.01 -12.97
CA LEU A 95 2.13 -18.98 -13.79
C LEU A 95 3.64 -19.12 -13.63
N ASP A 96 4.39 -18.68 -14.64
CA ASP A 96 5.84 -18.55 -14.55
C ASP A 96 6.24 -17.22 -13.89
N GLU A 97 7.52 -17.09 -13.54
CA GLU A 97 8.06 -15.89 -12.90
C GLU A 97 7.88 -14.66 -13.81
N THR A 98 7.99 -14.84 -15.14
CA THR A 98 7.89 -13.73 -16.09
C THR A 98 6.47 -13.18 -16.16
N GLN A 99 5.45 -14.03 -16.15
CA GLN A 99 4.04 -13.61 -16.07
C GLN A 99 3.76 -12.92 -14.74
N VAL A 100 4.23 -13.45 -13.62
CA VAL A 100 4.02 -12.82 -12.30
C VAL A 100 4.68 -11.44 -12.24
N ILE A 101 5.92 -11.30 -12.74
CA ILE A 101 6.60 -10.01 -12.86
C ILE A 101 5.79 -9.04 -13.72
N SER A 102 5.24 -9.51 -14.85
CA SER A 102 4.40 -8.67 -15.71
C SER A 102 3.13 -8.19 -15.00
N LEU A 103 2.47 -9.07 -14.23
CA LEU A 103 1.27 -8.75 -13.46
C LEU A 103 1.56 -7.75 -12.33
N LEU A 104 2.65 -7.94 -11.58
CA LEU A 104 3.09 -7.00 -10.54
C LEU A 104 3.40 -5.62 -11.13
N ASN A 105 4.09 -5.57 -12.27
CA ASN A 105 4.39 -4.30 -12.95
C ASN A 105 3.11 -3.59 -13.41
N LYS A 106 2.07 -4.31 -13.84
CA LYS A 106 0.75 -3.71 -14.13
C LYS A 106 0.09 -3.09 -12.90
N MET A 107 0.33 -3.64 -11.72
CA MET A 107 -0.12 -3.10 -10.42
C MET A 107 0.82 -2.01 -9.86
N GLN A 108 1.71 -1.46 -10.69
CA GLN A 108 2.69 -0.45 -10.32
C GLN A 108 3.69 -0.90 -9.25
N LEU A 109 3.88 -2.21 -9.08
CA LEU A 109 4.91 -2.80 -8.24
C LEU A 109 6.08 -3.24 -9.11
N GLN A 110 7.20 -2.54 -9.03
CA GLN A 110 8.37 -2.84 -9.85
C GLN A 110 9.00 -4.16 -9.42
N ALA A 111 8.77 -5.21 -10.22
CA ALA A 111 9.27 -6.55 -9.94
C ALA A 111 10.41 -6.94 -10.88
N LYS A 112 11.42 -7.62 -10.35
CA LYS A 112 12.56 -8.17 -11.09
C LYS A 112 12.89 -9.56 -10.60
N LEU A 113 13.42 -10.39 -11.49
CA LEU A 113 13.96 -11.69 -11.11
C LEU A 113 15.26 -11.46 -10.31
N CYS A 114 15.40 -12.17 -9.20
CA CYS A 114 16.58 -12.19 -8.35
C CYS A 114 16.92 -13.63 -7.95
N SER A 115 18.08 -13.84 -7.38
CA SER A 115 18.47 -15.12 -6.77
C SER A 115 18.87 -14.87 -5.33
N SER A 116 18.16 -15.50 -4.40
CA SER A 116 18.43 -15.41 -2.97
C SER A 116 18.87 -16.78 -2.49
N ASN A 117 20.06 -16.88 -1.89
CA ASN A 117 20.65 -18.15 -1.43
C ASN A 117 20.74 -19.27 -2.50
N GLY A 118 20.82 -18.91 -3.78
CA GLY A 118 20.90 -19.86 -4.89
C GLY A 118 19.55 -20.34 -5.44
N GLU A 119 18.43 -19.87 -4.86
CA GLU A 119 17.08 -20.16 -5.36
C GLU A 119 16.49 -18.95 -6.11
N PRO A 120 15.65 -19.17 -7.15
CA PRO A 120 14.99 -18.10 -7.86
C PRO A 120 13.95 -17.40 -6.98
N CYS A 121 14.01 -16.08 -6.90
CA CYS A 121 13.07 -15.24 -6.15
C CYS A 121 12.65 -14.03 -6.98
N ILE A 122 11.53 -13.42 -6.60
CA ILE A 122 11.07 -12.16 -7.18
C ILE A 122 11.38 -11.04 -6.20
N SER A 123 12.22 -10.11 -6.62
CA SER A 123 12.50 -8.88 -5.88
C SER A 123 11.50 -7.82 -6.31
N VAL A 124 10.71 -7.33 -5.37
CA VAL A 124 9.68 -6.31 -5.59
C VAL A 124 10.08 -5.03 -4.87
N SER A 125 10.11 -3.94 -5.63
CA SER A 125 10.31 -2.58 -5.12
C SER A 125 8.95 -1.91 -5.00
N VAL A 126 8.45 -1.80 -3.77
CA VAL A 126 7.20 -1.16 -3.41
C VAL A 126 7.42 0.36 -3.37
N PRO A 127 6.70 1.14 -4.20
CA PRO A 127 6.82 2.59 -4.20
C PRO A 127 6.20 3.20 -2.93
N PRO A 128 6.60 4.41 -2.51
CA PRO A 128 6.06 5.09 -1.34
C PRO A 128 4.55 5.41 -1.46
N THR A 129 3.98 5.31 -2.67
CA THR A 129 2.53 5.45 -2.91
C THR A 129 1.72 4.20 -2.49
N ARG A 130 2.36 3.05 -2.28
CA ARG A 130 1.74 1.77 -1.90
C ARG A 130 2.07 1.38 -0.48
N SER A 131 1.66 2.22 0.48
CA SER A 131 1.87 1.98 1.92
C SER A 131 1.07 0.81 2.50
N ASP A 132 0.12 0.27 1.74
CA ASP A 132 -0.70 -0.89 2.05
C ASP A 132 0.04 -2.23 1.92
N VAL A 133 1.13 -2.28 1.15
CA VAL A 133 1.88 -3.51 0.89
C VAL A 133 2.90 -3.76 2.01
N LEU A 134 2.56 -4.65 2.93
CA LEU A 134 3.36 -4.97 4.13
C LEU A 134 3.87 -6.41 4.14
N HIS A 135 3.27 -7.30 3.34
CA HIS A 135 3.58 -8.72 3.32
C HIS A 135 3.48 -9.31 1.90
N ALA A 136 4.11 -10.46 1.69
CA ALA A 136 3.97 -11.27 0.47
C ALA A 136 2.52 -11.64 0.10
N ARG A 137 1.56 -11.53 1.04
CA ARG A 137 0.15 -11.82 0.78
C ARG A 137 -0.52 -10.69 0.02
N ASP A 138 -0.09 -9.45 0.24
CA ASP A 138 -0.58 -8.28 -0.48
C ASP A 138 -0.11 -8.33 -1.94
N LEU A 139 1.10 -8.87 -2.18
CA LEU A 139 1.55 -9.18 -3.54
C LEU A 139 0.68 -10.25 -4.22
N ALA A 140 0.30 -11.30 -3.48
CA ALA A 140 -0.57 -12.34 -4.00
C ALA A 140 -1.96 -11.79 -4.36
N GLU A 141 -2.50 -10.88 -3.54
CA GLU A 141 -3.74 -10.16 -3.82
C GLU A 141 -3.63 -9.34 -5.12
N ASP A 142 -2.60 -8.52 -5.26
CA ASP A 142 -2.36 -7.71 -6.45
C ASP A 142 -2.20 -8.55 -7.72
N VAL A 143 -1.47 -9.67 -7.64
CA VAL A 143 -1.33 -10.61 -8.75
C VAL A 143 -2.67 -11.23 -9.11
N ALA A 144 -3.48 -11.61 -8.13
CA ALA A 144 -4.81 -12.16 -8.38
C ALA A 144 -5.77 -11.12 -9.01
N ILE A 145 -5.69 -9.85 -8.58
CA ILE A 145 -6.46 -8.75 -9.18
C ILE A 145 -6.02 -8.54 -10.64
N ALA A 146 -4.72 -8.43 -10.88
CA ALA A 146 -4.16 -8.22 -12.23
C ALA A 146 -4.43 -9.41 -13.17
N TYR A 147 -4.44 -10.63 -12.64
CA TYR A 147 -4.81 -11.84 -13.36
C TYR A 147 -6.31 -11.89 -13.66
N GLY A 148 -7.13 -11.30 -12.79
CA GLY A 148 -8.58 -11.28 -12.84
C GLY A 148 -9.19 -12.49 -12.13
N TYR A 149 -9.94 -12.24 -11.05
CA TYR A 149 -10.53 -13.30 -10.22
C TYR A 149 -11.42 -14.28 -11.00
N ASN A 150 -12.07 -13.82 -12.06
CA ASN A 150 -12.91 -14.68 -12.90
C ASN A 150 -12.13 -15.73 -13.70
N ASN A 151 -10.82 -15.54 -13.88
CA ASN A 151 -9.93 -16.47 -14.57
C ASN A 151 -9.38 -17.55 -13.64
N VAL A 152 -9.52 -17.39 -12.32
CA VAL A 152 -9.04 -18.36 -11.32
C VAL A 152 -9.95 -19.60 -11.32
N PRO A 153 -9.41 -20.82 -11.47
CA PRO A 153 -10.21 -22.03 -11.54
C PRO A 153 -10.91 -22.30 -10.20
N LYS A 154 -12.24 -22.50 -10.25
CA LYS A 154 -13.02 -22.86 -9.07
C LYS A 154 -12.68 -24.29 -8.66
N SER A 155 -12.25 -24.48 -7.42
CA SER A 155 -11.99 -25.79 -6.84
C SER A 155 -12.82 -25.99 -5.57
N LYS A 156 -13.03 -27.26 -5.17
CA LYS A 156 -13.64 -27.60 -3.89
C LYS A 156 -12.53 -27.86 -2.86
N PRO A 157 -12.72 -27.47 -1.59
CA PRO A 157 -11.75 -27.80 -0.55
C PRO A 157 -11.61 -29.32 -0.41
N LYS A 158 -10.38 -29.79 -0.16
CA LYS A 158 -10.08 -31.22 -0.02
C LYS A 158 -10.70 -31.85 1.23
N SER A 159 -10.92 -31.04 2.27
CA SER A 159 -11.57 -31.49 3.50
C SER A 159 -13.08 -31.33 3.39
N MET A 160 -13.78 -32.45 3.28
CA MET A 160 -15.24 -32.50 3.28
C MET A 160 -15.70 -32.88 4.69
N THR A 161 -16.48 -32.00 5.31
CA THR A 161 -17.08 -32.26 6.62
C THR A 161 -18.60 -32.34 6.49
N ILE A 162 -19.22 -33.16 7.33
CA ILE A 162 -20.68 -33.21 7.45
C ILE A 162 -21.07 -32.18 8.51
N GLY A 163 -21.81 -31.16 8.11
CA GLY A 163 -22.33 -30.15 9.03
C GLY A 163 -23.43 -30.71 9.94
N GLY A 164 -23.43 -30.29 11.20
CA GLY A 164 -24.51 -30.54 12.16
C GLY A 164 -25.26 -29.26 12.51
N ARG A 165 -26.59 -29.31 12.60
CA ARG A 165 -27.37 -28.18 13.12
C ARG A 165 -27.15 -28.06 14.62
N GLN A 166 -27.02 -26.83 15.11
CA GLN A 166 -26.98 -26.59 16.55
C GLN A 166 -28.33 -26.99 17.18
N PRO A 167 -28.37 -27.85 18.23
CA PRO A 167 -29.62 -28.41 18.75
C PRO A 167 -30.65 -27.37 19.20
N LEU A 168 -30.20 -26.27 19.79
CA LEU A 168 -31.07 -25.19 20.25
C LEU A 168 -31.80 -24.52 19.07
N ASN A 169 -31.08 -24.21 17.98
CA ASN A 169 -31.71 -23.66 16.79
C ASN A 169 -32.70 -24.64 16.15
N ARG A 170 -32.36 -25.93 16.09
CA ARG A 170 -33.28 -26.96 15.59
C ARG A 170 -34.58 -27.02 16.40
N PHE A 171 -34.52 -26.78 17.70
CA PHE A 171 -35.69 -26.73 18.57
C PHE A 171 -36.49 -25.43 18.38
N SER A 172 -35.83 -24.28 18.45
CA SER A 172 -36.47 -22.98 18.28
C SER A 172 -37.15 -22.83 16.92
N ASP A 173 -36.55 -23.35 15.85
CA ASP A 173 -37.14 -23.31 14.50
C ASP A 173 -38.41 -24.16 14.40
N LYS A 174 -38.51 -25.24 15.18
CA LYS A 174 -39.74 -26.03 15.26
C LYS A 174 -40.85 -25.26 15.97
N ILE A 175 -40.53 -24.59 17.08
CA ILE A 175 -41.51 -23.77 17.81
C ILE A 175 -42.02 -22.61 16.95
N ARG A 176 -41.15 -21.96 16.16
CA ARG A 176 -41.56 -20.85 15.29
C ARG A 176 -42.46 -21.28 14.11
N ALA A 177 -42.46 -22.56 13.76
CA ALA A 177 -43.22 -23.08 12.64
C ALA A 177 -44.64 -23.52 13.05
N ASP A 178 -44.93 -23.64 14.35
CA ASP A 178 -46.27 -23.81 14.92
C ASP A 178 -46.96 -22.45 15.14
#